data_AF-A0A1H0SXY0-F1
#
_entry.id   AF-A0A1H0SXY0-F1
#
_cell.length_a   1.000
_cell.length_b   1.000
_cell.length_c   1.000
_cell.angle_alpha   90.00
_cell.angle_beta   90.00
_cell.angle_gamma   90.00
#
_symmetry.space_group_name_H-M   'P 1'
#
loop_
_entity.id
_entity.type
_entity.pdbx_description
1 polymer ?
#
loop_
_entity_poly.entity_id
_entity_poly.type
_entity_poly.pdbx_seq_one_letter_code
_entity_poly.pdbx_strand_id
1 'polypeptide(L)'
;MILAADPTATSNAALVVAIVSATITLFGIVWQVFLYRLSGARVAVSIRPAVLYSDGTTMRGPAGRWDTKPPFSITTPKWFVDLVQITVINVGRQPITISNVALDRGRHKRWGRQRSNVRPFPLGPEVIRGATSSETIRLEVGAHADVYFDIWPYIVSTRTSGSPNVNLRASVDIAGRRAKLSSKRSIIDVRREQQSLRSYVDVSNWVRAYQAFWRHSVGADCSNETIGRMWRYFEQKLNQIGDFDKVQEQMWKMFPKSEGSFALDIGYETLQDPLRRPGALG
;
A
#
# COMPACT_ATOMS: atom_id res chain seq x y z
N MET A 1 58.18 61.70 -21.07
CA MET A 1 57.04 62.21 -20.28
C MET A 1 56.19 61.01 -19.90
N ILE A 2 56.39 60.46 -18.69
CA ILE A 2 55.65 59.28 -18.21
C ILE A 2 54.37 59.84 -17.59
N LEU A 3 53.22 59.64 -18.25
CA LEU A 3 51.92 59.91 -17.64
C LEU A 3 51.75 58.96 -16.47
N ALA A 4 51.88 59.48 -15.24
CA ALA A 4 51.53 58.74 -14.04
C ALA A 4 50.02 58.47 -14.08
N ALA A 5 49.64 57.20 -14.25
CA ALA A 5 48.24 56.79 -14.15
C ALA A 5 47.74 57.09 -12.74
N ASP A 6 46.56 57.68 -12.65
CA ASP A 6 45.95 58.12 -11.40
C ASP A 6 45.66 56.88 -10.50
N PRO A 7 46.35 56.71 -9.36
CA PRO A 7 46.25 55.49 -8.54
C PRO A 7 44.85 55.27 -7.96
N THR A 8 44.05 56.34 -7.90
CA THR A 8 42.65 56.34 -7.48
C THR A 8 41.75 55.61 -8.48
N ALA A 9 42.00 55.77 -9.79
CA ALA A 9 41.22 55.14 -10.86
C ALA A 9 41.44 53.61 -10.87
N THR A 10 42.69 53.16 -10.66
CA THR A 10 43.02 51.74 -10.59
C THR A 10 42.40 51.04 -9.38
N SER A 11 42.35 51.74 -8.23
CA SER A 11 41.73 51.21 -7.00
C SER A 11 40.22 51.03 -7.16
N ASN A 12 39.53 52.03 -7.73
CA ASN A 12 38.09 51.96 -7.98
C ASN A 12 37.72 50.83 -8.95
N ALA A 13 38.49 50.67 -10.04
CA ALA A 13 38.27 49.59 -11.00
C ALA A 13 38.46 48.21 -10.35
N ALA A 14 39.51 48.03 -9.54
CA ALA A 14 39.75 46.78 -8.83
C ALA A 14 38.61 46.43 -7.85
N LEU A 15 38.08 47.43 -7.12
CA LEU A 15 36.96 47.25 -6.20
C LEU A 15 35.67 46.84 -6.93
N VAL A 16 35.35 47.47 -8.07
CA VAL A 16 34.20 47.09 -8.89
C VAL A 16 34.34 45.65 -9.40
N VAL A 17 35.52 45.28 -9.93
CA VAL A 17 35.79 43.91 -10.39
C VAL A 17 35.67 42.90 -9.26
N ALA A 18 36.17 43.24 -8.06
CA ALA A 18 36.06 42.38 -6.88
C ALA A 18 34.58 42.17 -6.45
N ILE A 19 33.77 43.22 -6.42
CA ILE A 19 32.33 43.14 -6.08
C ILE A 19 31.58 42.30 -7.12
N VAL A 20 31.84 42.52 -8.41
CA VAL A 20 31.20 41.74 -9.49
C VAL A 20 31.59 40.27 -9.39
N SER A 21 32.87 39.97 -9.19
CA SER A 21 33.37 38.59 -9.04
C SER A 21 32.79 37.89 -7.81
N ALA A 22 32.70 38.60 -6.68
CA ALA A 22 32.08 38.08 -5.46
C ALA A 22 30.58 37.79 -5.66
N THR A 23 29.88 38.67 -6.39
CA THR A 23 28.44 38.51 -6.67
C THR A 23 28.17 37.30 -7.57
N ILE A 24 28.96 37.12 -8.63
CA ILE A 24 28.86 35.95 -9.52
C ILE A 24 29.14 34.66 -8.74
N THR A 25 30.15 34.66 -7.88
CA THR A 25 30.51 33.51 -7.04
C THR A 25 29.36 33.17 -6.08
N LEU A 26 28.79 34.17 -5.40
CA LEU A 26 27.65 33.98 -4.50
C LEU A 26 26.44 33.42 -5.24
N PHE A 27 26.14 33.93 -6.44
CA PHE A 27 25.06 33.42 -7.28
C PHE A 27 25.30 31.96 -7.67
N GLY A 28 26.53 31.60 -8.04
CA GLY A 28 26.92 30.21 -8.32
C GLY A 28 26.68 29.27 -7.14
N ILE A 29 27.06 29.70 -5.93
CA ILE A 29 26.83 28.91 -4.70
C ILE A 29 25.33 28.75 -4.42
N VAL A 30 24.56 29.84 -4.49
CA VAL A 30 23.09 29.81 -4.28
C VAL A 30 22.44 28.87 -5.29
N TRP A 31 22.88 28.93 -6.55
CA TRP A 31 22.37 28.05 -7.61
C TRP A 31 22.70 26.59 -7.36
N GLN A 32 23.93 26.27 -6.94
CA GLN A 32 24.32 24.89 -6.58
C GLN A 32 23.50 24.35 -5.40
N VAL A 33 23.25 25.17 -4.38
CA VAL A 33 22.37 24.79 -3.25
C VAL A 33 20.95 24.52 -3.74
N PHE A 34 20.45 25.35 -4.67
CA PHE A 34 19.14 25.15 -5.27
C PHE A 34 19.09 23.84 -6.07
N LEU A 35 20.08 23.57 -6.92
CA LEU A 35 20.20 22.32 -7.66
C LEU A 35 20.32 21.10 -6.75
N TYR A 36 21.07 21.18 -5.65
CA TYR A 36 21.17 20.09 -4.68
C TYR A 36 19.83 19.79 -4.00
N ARG A 37 19.06 20.84 -3.66
CA ARG A 37 17.69 20.69 -3.18
C ARG A 37 16.73 20.14 -4.25
N LEU A 38 17.02 20.38 -5.52
CA LEU A 38 16.29 19.83 -6.65
C LEU A 38 16.66 18.39 -7.00
N SER A 39 17.91 17.98 -6.81
CA SER A 39 18.44 16.67 -7.22
C SER A 39 18.18 15.55 -6.21
N GLY A 40 17.94 15.89 -4.95
CA GLY A 40 17.80 14.89 -3.88
C GLY A 40 16.60 13.95 -4.04
N ALA A 41 16.64 12.86 -3.27
CA ALA A 41 15.57 11.86 -3.13
C ALA A 41 14.17 12.48 -3.02
N ARG A 42 13.34 12.29 -4.06
CA ARG A 42 11.97 12.82 -4.13
C ARG A 42 11.02 11.69 -4.44
N VAL A 43 9.95 11.64 -3.66
CA VAL A 43 8.93 10.60 -3.77
C VAL A 43 7.58 11.24 -3.99
N ALA A 44 6.88 10.76 -5.00
CA ALA A 44 5.47 10.97 -5.18
C ALA A 44 4.72 9.78 -4.56
N VAL A 45 3.84 10.06 -3.61
CA VAL A 45 3.02 9.05 -2.94
C VAL A 45 1.58 9.32 -3.33
N SER A 46 0.90 8.31 -3.84
CA SER A 46 -0.51 8.37 -4.17
C SER A 46 -1.24 7.18 -3.55
N ILE A 47 -2.53 7.37 -3.30
CA ILE A 47 -3.40 6.39 -2.69
C ILE A 47 -4.70 6.35 -3.49
N ARG A 48 -5.17 5.16 -3.81
CA ARG A 48 -6.39 4.92 -4.60
C ARG A 48 -7.17 3.77 -3.99
N PRO A 49 -8.51 3.80 -4.05
CA PRO A 49 -9.30 2.60 -3.82
C PRO A 49 -8.92 1.55 -4.87
N ALA A 50 -8.95 0.29 -4.47
CA ALA A 50 -8.74 -0.84 -5.34
C ALA A 50 -9.66 -1.99 -4.89
N VAL A 51 -9.84 -2.99 -5.74
CA VAL A 51 -10.56 -4.22 -5.41
C VAL A 51 -9.77 -5.40 -5.92
N LEU A 52 -9.72 -6.46 -5.13
CA LEU A 52 -9.17 -7.76 -5.52
C LEU A 52 -10.31 -8.73 -5.78
N TYR A 53 -10.40 -9.24 -7.00
CA TYR A 53 -11.42 -10.20 -7.40
C TYR A 53 -11.02 -11.63 -7.03
N SER A 54 -12.02 -12.50 -7.07
CA SER A 54 -11.88 -13.93 -6.78
C SER A 54 -10.91 -14.69 -7.68
N ASP A 55 -10.62 -14.17 -8.87
CA ASP A 55 -9.66 -14.74 -9.82
C ASP A 55 -8.23 -14.22 -9.60
N GLY A 56 -8.01 -13.38 -8.59
CA GLY A 56 -6.71 -12.78 -8.28
C GLY A 56 -6.44 -11.47 -9.02
N THR A 57 -7.35 -11.01 -9.90
CA THR A 57 -7.17 -9.73 -10.60
C THR A 57 -7.42 -8.55 -9.67
N THR A 58 -6.61 -7.50 -9.81
CA THR A 58 -6.82 -6.24 -9.07
C THR A 58 -7.31 -5.14 -10.01
N MET A 59 -8.37 -4.42 -9.64
CA MET A 59 -8.80 -3.22 -10.34
C MET A 59 -8.69 -1.99 -9.45
N ARG A 60 -8.39 -0.85 -10.07
CA ARG A 60 -8.11 0.42 -9.41
C ARG A 60 -9.28 1.37 -9.65
N GLY A 61 -9.79 1.99 -8.59
CA GLY A 61 -10.81 3.02 -8.66
C GLY A 61 -10.22 4.44 -8.79
N PRO A 62 -11.09 5.46 -8.87
CA PRO A 62 -10.67 6.85 -9.00
C PRO A 62 -9.93 7.36 -7.76
N ALA A 63 -8.95 8.23 -7.95
CA ALA A 63 -8.19 8.79 -6.83
C ALA A 63 -9.05 9.72 -5.96
N GLY A 64 -8.86 9.66 -4.64
CA GLY A 64 -9.45 10.60 -3.68
C GLY A 64 -10.95 10.43 -3.40
N ARG A 65 -11.59 9.38 -3.93
CA ARG A 65 -12.97 9.04 -3.61
C ARG A 65 -13.09 7.54 -3.40
N TRP A 66 -13.84 7.14 -2.38
CA TRP A 66 -14.26 5.76 -2.19
C TRP A 66 -15.64 5.62 -2.79
N ASP A 67 -15.74 5.23 -4.06
CA ASP A 67 -17.06 5.05 -4.68
C ASP A 67 -17.67 3.71 -4.21
N THR A 68 -18.93 3.76 -3.79
CA THR A 68 -19.71 2.60 -3.32
C THR A 68 -20.32 1.78 -4.45
N LYS A 69 -19.91 2.02 -5.69
CA LYS A 69 -20.30 1.21 -6.84
C LYS A 69 -19.03 0.62 -7.43
N PRO A 70 -18.96 -0.70 -7.67
CA PRO A 70 -17.84 -1.25 -8.42
C PRO A 70 -17.75 -0.49 -9.75
N PRO A 71 -16.54 -0.15 -10.21
CA PRO A 71 -16.35 0.79 -11.31
C PRO A 71 -17.00 0.34 -12.64
N PHE A 72 -17.46 -0.91 -12.77
CA PHE A 72 -18.12 -1.42 -13.97
C PHE A 72 -19.21 -2.48 -13.69
N SER A 73 -20.21 -2.53 -14.60
CA SER A 73 -21.33 -3.48 -14.70
C SER A 73 -20.91 -4.85 -15.30
N ILE A 74 -19.67 -5.28 -15.09
CA ILE A 74 -19.20 -6.57 -15.62
C ILE A 74 -19.82 -7.66 -14.76
N THR A 75 -20.42 -8.64 -15.44
CA THR A 75 -20.90 -9.93 -14.95
C THR A 75 -20.25 -10.29 -13.62
N THR A 76 -21.01 -10.09 -12.55
CA THR A 76 -20.48 -9.86 -11.21
C THR A 76 -19.57 -11.02 -10.79
N PRO A 77 -18.25 -10.80 -10.57
CA PRO A 77 -17.43 -11.82 -9.92
C PRO A 77 -18.06 -12.16 -8.56
N LYS A 78 -18.10 -13.45 -8.22
CA LYS A 78 -18.83 -13.99 -7.05
C LYS A 78 -18.51 -13.25 -5.75
N TRP A 79 -17.28 -12.77 -5.59
CA TRP A 79 -16.84 -11.96 -4.46
C TRP A 79 -15.61 -11.12 -4.83
N PHE A 80 -15.36 -10.07 -4.05
CA PHE A 80 -14.15 -9.26 -4.12
C PHE A 80 -13.83 -8.63 -2.77
N VAL A 81 -12.57 -8.23 -2.62
CA VAL A 81 -12.01 -7.66 -1.38
C VAL A 81 -11.68 -6.19 -1.61
N ASP A 82 -12.27 -5.32 -0.80
CA ASP A 82 -11.98 -3.89 -0.79
C ASP A 82 -10.53 -3.60 -0.38
N LEU A 83 -9.75 -3.03 -1.30
CA LEU A 83 -8.36 -2.70 -1.11
C LEU A 83 -8.12 -1.20 -1.18
N VAL A 84 -6.98 -0.79 -0.65
CA VAL A 84 -6.35 0.47 -0.98
C VAL A 84 -5.01 0.19 -1.61
N GLN A 85 -4.78 0.73 -2.79
CA GLN A 85 -3.47 0.73 -3.42
C GLN A 85 -2.73 2.01 -3.03
N ILE A 86 -1.51 1.85 -2.51
CA ILE A 86 -0.54 2.91 -2.31
C ILE A 86 0.53 2.76 -3.38
N THR A 87 0.65 3.76 -4.25
CA THR A 87 1.73 3.82 -5.25
C THR A 87 2.78 4.81 -4.80
N VAL A 88 4.02 4.34 -4.72
CA VAL A 88 5.19 5.12 -4.35
C VAL A 88 6.11 5.19 -5.57
N ILE A 89 6.32 6.40 -6.10
CA ILE A 89 7.15 6.63 -7.29
C ILE A 89 8.37 7.45 -6.92
N ASN A 90 9.56 6.99 -7.28
CA ASN A 90 10.77 7.80 -7.20
C ASN A 90 10.80 8.82 -8.35
N VAL A 91 10.43 10.06 -8.05
CA VAL A 91 10.49 11.20 -8.98
C VAL A 91 11.77 12.01 -8.82
N GLY A 92 12.71 11.53 -8.00
CA GLY A 92 14.04 12.11 -7.81
C GLY A 92 15.03 11.69 -8.89
N ARG A 93 16.27 12.16 -8.77
CA ARG A 93 17.37 11.80 -9.68
C ARG A 93 18.34 10.77 -9.09
N GLN A 94 18.04 10.26 -7.89
CA GLN A 94 18.86 9.32 -7.16
C GLN A 94 18.02 8.12 -6.73
N PRO A 95 18.61 6.92 -6.65
CA PRO A 95 17.94 5.77 -6.05
C PRO A 95 17.62 6.06 -4.59
N ILE A 96 16.52 5.51 -4.11
CA ILE A 96 16.03 5.72 -2.75
C ILE A 96 15.66 4.38 -2.12
N THR A 97 15.75 4.30 -0.81
CA THR A 97 15.18 3.19 -0.05
C THR A 97 13.97 3.72 0.71
N ILE A 98 12.84 3.06 0.50
CA ILE A 98 11.60 3.32 1.21
C ILE A 98 11.35 2.20 2.22
N SER A 99 10.66 2.53 3.31
CA SER A 99 10.22 1.60 4.33
C SER A 99 8.90 2.06 4.94
N ASN A 100 8.28 1.19 5.75
CA ASN A 100 7.10 1.53 6.54
C ASN A 100 5.98 2.21 5.72
N VAL A 101 5.67 1.64 4.55
CA VAL A 101 4.51 2.06 3.77
C VAL A 101 3.28 1.76 4.61
N ALA A 102 2.47 2.78 4.89
CA ALA A 102 1.38 2.67 5.86
C ALA A 102 0.22 3.62 5.54
N LEU A 103 -0.91 3.41 6.22
CA LEU A 103 -2.05 4.30 6.17
C LEU A 103 -2.04 5.25 7.38
N ASP A 104 -1.99 6.55 7.12
CA ASP A 104 -2.05 7.64 8.08
C ASP A 104 -3.49 8.17 8.21
N ARG A 105 -4.05 8.10 9.42
CA ARG A 105 -5.35 8.69 9.80
C ARG A 105 -5.23 10.16 10.24
N GLY A 106 -4.02 10.70 10.23
CA GLY A 106 -3.72 12.00 10.79
C GLY A 106 -3.51 11.95 12.30
N ARG A 107 -3.56 13.11 12.94
CA ARG A 107 -3.20 13.27 14.36
C ARG A 107 -4.41 13.06 15.27
N HIS A 108 -4.20 12.33 16.36
CA HIS A 108 -5.19 12.25 17.42
C HIS A 108 -5.28 13.59 18.18
N LYS A 109 -6.45 14.24 18.18
CA LYS A 109 -6.63 15.60 18.72
C LYS A 109 -6.25 15.73 20.20
N ARG A 110 -6.46 14.69 21.01
CA ARG A 110 -6.24 14.74 22.47
C ARG A 110 -4.78 14.59 22.93
N TRP A 111 -3.91 13.98 22.13
CA TRP A 111 -2.54 13.62 22.55
C TRP A 111 -1.45 14.12 21.60
N GLY A 112 -1.77 15.14 20.79
CA GLY A 112 -0.87 16.14 20.19
C GLY A 112 0.27 15.71 19.25
N ARG A 113 0.81 14.48 19.34
CA ARG A 113 2.07 14.10 18.68
C ARG A 113 2.08 12.70 18.07
N GLN A 114 1.18 11.80 18.47
CA GLN A 114 1.16 10.45 17.91
C GLN A 114 0.26 10.37 16.67
N ARG A 115 0.85 9.92 15.56
CA ARG A 115 0.12 9.51 14.36
C ARG A 115 -0.17 8.02 14.48
N SER A 116 -1.41 7.64 14.23
CA SER A 116 -1.78 6.23 14.12
C SER A 116 -1.50 5.79 12.69
N ASN A 117 -0.44 5.01 12.50
CA ASN A 117 -0.17 4.30 11.26
C ASN A 117 -0.74 2.90 11.39
N VAL A 118 -1.58 2.49 10.43
CA VAL A 118 -2.02 1.11 10.37
C VAL A 118 -1.25 0.35 9.30
N ARG A 119 -0.77 -0.81 9.75
CA ARG A 119 0.01 -1.74 8.96
C ARG A 119 -0.93 -2.54 8.07
N PRO A 120 -0.49 -2.91 6.87
CA PRO A 120 -1.31 -3.73 6.00
C PRO A 120 -1.59 -5.06 6.67
N PHE A 121 -2.78 -5.58 6.41
CA PHE A 121 -2.96 -7.01 6.46
C PHE A 121 -2.26 -7.58 5.23
N PRO A 122 -1.31 -8.53 5.39
CA PRO A 122 -0.49 -9.00 4.29
C PRO A 122 -1.37 -9.70 3.26
N LEU A 123 -1.58 -9.00 2.15
CA LEU A 123 -2.10 -9.52 0.92
C LEU A 123 -1.00 -10.18 0.06
N GLY A 124 -0.25 -11.18 0.54
CA GLY A 124 0.70 -11.91 -0.32
C GLY A 124 1.99 -11.21 -0.73
N PRO A 125 3.15 -11.91 -0.86
CA PRO A 125 4.39 -11.31 -1.36
C PRO A 125 4.29 -10.93 -2.84
N GLU A 126 3.41 -11.59 -3.60
CA GLU A 126 3.25 -11.32 -5.03
C GLU A 126 2.27 -10.19 -5.35
N VAL A 127 1.24 -9.96 -4.53
CA VAL A 127 0.38 -8.76 -4.66
C VAL A 127 0.97 -7.60 -3.84
N ILE A 128 1.81 -7.87 -2.83
CA ILE A 128 2.46 -6.82 -2.07
C ILE A 128 3.96 -7.05 -1.85
N ARG A 129 4.76 -6.25 -2.55
CA ARG A 129 6.12 -5.91 -2.10
C ARG A 129 6.04 -4.64 -1.25
N GLY A 130 6.61 -4.65 -0.03
CA GLY A 130 6.75 -3.45 0.82
C GLY A 130 5.68 -3.20 1.87
N ALA A 131 4.75 -4.14 2.05
CA ALA A 131 3.71 -4.04 3.08
C ALA A 131 4.25 -4.30 4.49
N THR A 132 5.22 -5.20 4.58
CA THR A 132 5.69 -5.70 5.87
C THR A 132 6.51 -4.62 6.56
N SER A 133 6.31 -4.39 7.86
CA SER A 133 6.92 -3.25 8.58
C SER A 133 8.46 -3.24 8.58
N SER A 134 9.09 -4.38 8.30
CA SER A 134 10.54 -4.55 8.19
C SER A 134 11.05 -4.51 6.75
N GLU A 135 10.17 -4.54 5.75
CA GLU A 135 10.57 -4.63 4.36
C GLU A 135 11.05 -3.26 3.89
N THR A 136 12.28 -3.25 3.38
CA THR A 136 12.86 -2.07 2.75
C THR A 136 12.85 -2.30 1.24
N ILE A 137 12.28 -1.36 0.48
CA ILE A 137 12.28 -1.43 -0.98
C ILE A 137 13.23 -0.38 -1.49
N ARG A 138 14.20 -0.81 -2.30
CA ARG A 138 15.00 0.09 -3.10
C ARG A 138 14.25 0.44 -4.40
N LEU A 139 14.02 1.73 -4.61
CA LEU A 139 13.45 2.26 -5.84
C LEU A 139 14.52 2.99 -6.64
N GLU A 140 14.81 2.49 -7.83
CA GLU A 140 15.63 3.19 -8.82
C GLU A 140 14.92 4.47 -9.34
N VAL A 141 15.63 5.29 -10.10
CA VAL A 141 15.09 6.54 -10.64
C VAL A 141 13.94 6.25 -11.60
N GLY A 142 12.78 6.87 -11.36
CA GLY A 142 11.56 6.61 -12.14
C GLY A 142 10.84 5.31 -11.79
N ALA A 143 11.45 4.44 -10.97
CA ALA A 143 10.81 3.20 -10.53
C ALA A 143 9.65 3.49 -9.56
N HIS A 144 8.71 2.55 -9.49
CA HIS A 144 7.58 2.62 -8.57
C HIS A 144 7.37 1.29 -7.85
N ALA A 145 6.78 1.38 -6.66
CA ALA A 145 6.25 0.24 -5.92
C ALA A 145 4.76 0.45 -5.67
N ASP A 146 4.00 -0.61 -5.87
CA ASP A 146 2.57 -0.68 -5.56
C ASP A 146 2.38 -1.57 -4.33
N VAL A 147 1.74 -1.01 -3.30
CA VAL A 147 1.49 -1.68 -2.04
C VAL A 147 -0.02 -1.71 -1.79
N TYR A 148 -0.59 -2.89 -1.60
CA TYR A 148 -2.03 -3.04 -1.40
C TYR A 148 -2.36 -3.29 0.07
N PHE A 149 -3.44 -2.67 0.55
CA PHE A 149 -3.90 -2.74 1.93
C PHE A 149 -5.33 -3.25 1.97
N ASP A 150 -5.58 -4.28 2.75
CA ASP A 150 -6.91 -4.56 3.26
C ASP A 150 -7.33 -3.39 4.18
N ILE A 151 -8.24 -2.55 3.70
CA ILE A 151 -8.65 -1.33 4.41
C ILE A 151 -9.85 -1.53 5.34
N TRP A 152 -10.66 -2.57 5.14
CA TRP A 152 -11.98 -2.63 5.77
C TRP A 152 -11.94 -2.90 7.29
N PRO A 153 -11.14 -3.85 7.81
CA PRO A 153 -10.94 -4.01 9.25
C PRO A 153 -10.46 -2.71 9.90
N TYR A 154 -9.68 -1.92 9.18
CA TYR A 154 -9.23 -0.62 9.66
C TYR A 154 -10.36 0.41 9.75
N ILE A 155 -11.22 0.48 8.73
CA ILE A 155 -12.42 1.33 8.74
C ILE A 155 -13.34 0.92 9.89
N VAL A 156 -13.61 -0.38 10.05
CA VAL A 156 -14.47 -0.92 11.12
C VAL A 156 -13.93 -0.56 12.50
N SER A 157 -12.65 -0.84 12.78
CA SER A 157 -12.02 -0.51 14.07
C SER A 157 -11.99 0.99 14.37
N THR A 158 -11.88 1.83 13.34
CA THR A 158 -11.92 3.28 13.52
C THR A 158 -13.33 3.78 13.82
N ARG A 159 -14.36 3.19 13.20
CA ARG A 159 -15.77 3.49 13.48
C ARG A 159 -16.18 3.06 14.88
N THR A 160 -15.77 1.87 15.33
CA THR A 160 -16.04 1.41 16.71
C THR A 160 -15.37 2.30 17.76
N SER A 161 -14.24 2.94 17.41
CA SER A 161 -13.55 3.92 18.27
C SER A 161 -14.23 5.30 18.31
N GLY A 162 -15.42 5.46 17.73
CA GLY A 162 -16.24 6.68 17.84
C GLY A 162 -16.01 7.74 16.76
N SER A 163 -15.18 7.48 15.74
CA SER A 163 -15.03 8.40 14.60
C SER A 163 -15.96 7.98 13.46
N PRO A 164 -17.00 8.76 13.12
CA PRO A 164 -17.97 8.36 12.10
C PRO A 164 -17.35 8.34 10.69
N ASN A 165 -16.41 9.25 10.42
CA ASN A 165 -15.74 9.38 9.12
C ASN A 165 -14.25 9.10 9.26
N VAL A 166 -13.68 8.41 8.29
CA VAL A 166 -12.27 8.00 8.29
C VAL A 166 -11.56 8.65 7.11
N ASN A 167 -10.65 9.57 7.40
CA ASN A 167 -9.76 10.15 6.41
C ASN A 167 -8.47 9.35 6.34
N LEU A 168 -8.16 8.84 5.15
CA LEU A 168 -7.02 7.98 4.91
C LEU A 168 -6.00 8.67 4.01
N ARG A 169 -4.74 8.62 4.41
CA ARG A 169 -3.59 9.03 3.61
C ARG A 169 -2.58 7.90 3.54
N ALA A 170 -1.84 7.85 2.45
CA ALA A 170 -0.65 7.03 2.43
C ALA A 170 0.51 7.78 3.10
N SER A 171 1.31 7.03 3.85
CA SER A 171 2.56 7.46 4.45
C SER A 171 3.66 6.49 4.03
N VAL A 172 4.86 7.02 3.79
CA VAL A 172 6.05 6.22 3.53
C VAL A 172 7.26 6.87 4.21
N ASP A 173 8.08 6.05 4.86
CA ASP A 173 9.35 6.49 5.39
C ASP A 173 10.42 6.37 4.31
N ILE A 174 11.26 7.40 4.20
CA ILE A 174 12.36 7.47 3.24
C ILE A 174 13.63 7.50 4.06
N ALA A 175 14.60 6.63 3.75
CA ALA A 175 15.84 6.54 4.50
C ALA A 175 16.51 7.93 4.65
N GLY A 176 16.86 8.29 5.89
CA GLY A 176 17.48 9.58 6.22
C GLY A 176 16.58 10.81 6.06
N ARG A 177 15.27 10.64 5.88
CA ARG A 177 14.30 11.74 5.71
C ARG A 177 13.04 11.53 6.54
N ARG A 178 12.27 12.60 6.70
CA ARG A 178 10.95 12.53 7.34
C ARG A 178 9.95 11.81 6.42
N ALA A 179 9.01 11.10 7.05
CA ALA A 179 7.88 10.46 6.39
C ALA A 179 7.21 11.36 5.35
N LYS A 180 7.05 10.86 4.13
CA LYS A 180 6.31 11.52 3.07
C LYS A 180 4.87 11.05 3.08
N LEU A 181 3.94 12.00 3.10
CA LEU A 181 2.52 11.72 2.96
C LEU A 181 2.05 11.92 1.52
N SER A 182 0.99 11.20 1.14
CA SER A 182 0.23 11.46 -0.08
C SER A 182 -0.32 12.89 -0.09
N SER A 183 -0.60 13.42 -1.28
CA SER A 183 -1.17 14.77 -1.41
C SER A 183 -2.52 14.89 -0.67
N LYS A 184 -2.90 16.09 -0.22
CA LYS A 184 -4.24 16.29 0.35
C LYS A 184 -5.37 16.01 -0.66
N ARG A 185 -5.09 16.18 -1.96
CA ARG A 185 -6.06 15.92 -3.04
C ARG A 185 -6.34 14.43 -3.26
N SER A 186 -5.44 13.57 -2.78
CA SER A 186 -5.59 12.12 -2.84
C SER A 186 -6.03 11.53 -1.50
N ILE A 187 -6.60 12.32 -0.58
CA ILE A 187 -7.18 11.74 0.65
C ILE A 187 -8.37 10.89 0.25
N ILE A 188 -8.44 9.67 0.77
CA ILE A 188 -9.66 8.86 0.69
C ILE A 188 -10.48 9.18 1.92
N ASP A 189 -11.67 9.73 1.73
CA ASP A 189 -12.66 9.96 2.79
C ASP A 189 -13.67 8.82 2.77
N VAL A 190 -13.70 8.05 3.85
CA VAL A 190 -14.66 6.97 4.05
C VAL A 190 -15.72 7.42 5.04
N ARG A 191 -16.93 7.64 4.55
CA ARG A 191 -18.05 8.14 5.37
C ARG A 191 -18.70 7.02 6.17
N ARG A 192 -19.44 7.34 7.24
CA ARG A 192 -20.08 6.37 8.13
C ARG A 192 -21.01 5.39 7.42
N GLU A 193 -21.82 5.92 6.51
CA GLU A 193 -22.84 5.21 5.75
C GLU A 193 -22.26 4.32 4.65
N GLN A 194 -20.99 4.53 4.27
CA GLN A 194 -20.36 3.69 3.27
C GLN A 194 -20.20 2.29 3.84
N GLN A 195 -20.74 1.34 3.11
CA GLN A 195 -20.57 -0.07 3.41
C GLN A 195 -19.39 -0.59 2.61
N SER A 196 -18.86 -1.72 3.07
CA SER A 196 -17.89 -2.44 2.28
C SER A 196 -18.59 -2.83 1.01
N LEU A 197 -17.92 -2.67 -0.12
CA LEU A 197 -18.35 -3.35 -1.31
C LEU A 197 -18.06 -4.86 -1.21
N ARG A 198 -17.21 -5.28 -0.26
CA ARG A 198 -17.21 -6.68 0.22
C ARG A 198 -18.63 -7.06 0.59
N SER A 199 -19.12 -8.16 0.02
CA SER A 199 -20.34 -8.80 0.48
C SER A 199 -20.10 -9.38 1.89
N TYR A 200 -20.16 -8.54 2.93
CA TYR A 200 -20.12 -9.01 4.32
C TYR A 200 -21.43 -9.58 4.81
N VAL A 201 -22.51 -9.41 4.05
CA VAL A 201 -23.78 -10.08 4.36
C VAL A 201 -23.62 -11.61 4.23
N ASP A 202 -22.66 -12.07 3.41
CA ASP A 202 -22.27 -13.48 3.30
C ASP A 202 -20.74 -13.61 3.07
N VAL A 203 -19.87 -13.16 3.99
CA VAL A 203 -18.50 -13.72 4.02
C VAL A 203 -18.66 -15.16 4.49
N SER A 204 -19.01 -16.01 3.52
CA SER A 204 -19.13 -17.43 3.70
C SER A 204 -17.83 -17.93 4.31
N ASN A 205 -17.94 -18.97 5.13
CA ASN A 205 -16.80 -19.68 5.69
C ASN A 205 -15.75 -20.02 4.60
N TRP A 206 -16.21 -20.22 3.37
CA TRP A 206 -15.40 -20.34 2.16
C TRP A 206 -14.47 -19.17 1.85
N VAL A 207 -14.95 -17.93 1.97
CA VAL A 207 -14.11 -16.74 1.74
C VAL A 207 -13.09 -16.60 2.87
N ARG A 208 -13.46 -16.93 4.12
CA ARG A 208 -12.51 -16.93 5.24
C ARG A 208 -11.45 -18.00 5.07
N ALA A 209 -11.86 -19.19 4.66
CA ALA A 209 -10.99 -20.30 4.31
C ALA A 209 -10.07 -19.95 3.16
N TYR A 210 -10.55 -19.29 2.11
CA TYR A 210 -9.69 -18.77 1.04
C TYR A 210 -8.69 -17.76 1.57
N GLN A 211 -9.11 -16.82 2.40
CA GLN A 211 -8.22 -15.80 2.95
C GLN A 211 -7.13 -16.41 3.86
N ALA A 212 -7.46 -17.43 4.65
CA ALA A 212 -6.49 -18.18 5.43
C ALA A 212 -5.58 -18.98 4.49
N PHE A 213 -6.15 -19.78 3.58
CA PHE A 213 -5.44 -20.53 2.55
C PHE A 213 -4.41 -19.70 1.82
N TRP A 214 -4.88 -18.56 1.32
CA TRP A 214 -4.09 -17.65 0.54
C TRP A 214 -3.01 -17.02 1.42
N ARG A 215 -3.29 -16.55 2.65
CA ARG A 215 -2.30 -16.01 3.60
C ARG A 215 -1.12 -16.94 3.86
N HIS A 216 -1.37 -18.24 3.99
CA HIS A 216 -0.31 -19.21 4.24
C HIS A 216 0.43 -19.62 2.96
N SER A 217 -0.27 -19.77 1.84
CA SER A 217 0.36 -20.09 0.54
C SER A 217 1.33 -18.98 0.10
N VAL A 218 0.92 -17.74 0.37
CA VAL A 218 1.71 -16.52 0.30
C VAL A 218 2.99 -16.59 1.12
N GLY A 219 2.92 -17.06 2.37
CA GLY A 219 4.11 -17.21 3.23
C GLY A 219 5.06 -18.31 2.76
N ALA A 220 4.59 -19.19 1.88
CA ALA A 220 5.37 -20.26 1.26
C ALA A 220 5.87 -19.90 -0.16
N ASP A 221 5.92 -18.60 -0.51
CA ASP A 221 6.36 -18.08 -1.80
C ASP A 221 5.61 -18.65 -3.02
N CYS A 222 4.34 -19.04 -2.85
CA CYS A 222 3.51 -19.50 -3.97
C CYS A 222 3.00 -18.32 -4.80
N SER A 223 2.94 -18.51 -6.13
CA SER A 223 2.44 -17.46 -7.01
C SER A 223 0.93 -17.26 -6.96
N ASN A 224 0.41 -16.05 -7.16
CA ASN A 224 -1.03 -15.76 -7.11
C ASN A 224 -1.83 -16.66 -8.06
N GLU A 225 -1.29 -16.90 -9.25
CA GLU A 225 -1.90 -17.81 -10.23
C GLU A 225 -1.90 -19.26 -9.72
N THR A 226 -0.83 -19.67 -9.05
CA THR A 226 -0.72 -21.00 -8.41
C THR A 226 -1.70 -21.11 -7.25
N ILE A 227 -1.77 -20.12 -6.37
CA ILE A 227 -2.72 -20.07 -5.26
C ILE A 227 -4.15 -20.12 -5.78
N GLY A 228 -4.48 -19.37 -6.82
CA GLY A 228 -5.80 -19.40 -7.47
C GLY A 228 -6.13 -20.77 -8.05
N ARG A 229 -5.17 -21.43 -8.74
CA ARG A 229 -5.34 -22.80 -9.26
C ARG A 229 -5.55 -23.81 -8.14
N MET A 230 -4.74 -23.74 -7.08
CA MET A 230 -4.84 -24.63 -5.92
C MET A 230 -6.16 -24.42 -5.17
N TRP A 231 -6.61 -23.18 -5.02
CA TRP A 231 -7.91 -22.88 -4.43
C TRP A 231 -9.05 -23.45 -5.26
N ARG A 232 -9.03 -23.30 -6.59
CA ARG A 232 -10.07 -23.91 -7.46
C ARG A 232 -10.09 -25.44 -7.34
N TYR A 233 -8.91 -26.06 -7.29
CA TYR A 233 -8.79 -27.50 -7.06
C TYR A 233 -9.38 -27.90 -5.69
N PHE A 234 -9.05 -27.12 -4.66
CA PHE A 234 -9.56 -27.31 -3.31
C PHE A 234 -11.09 -27.14 -3.23
N GLU A 235 -11.62 -26.08 -3.83
CA GLU A 235 -13.05 -25.80 -3.94
C GLU A 235 -13.78 -26.96 -4.64
N GLN A 236 -13.22 -27.47 -5.74
CA GLN A 236 -13.77 -28.62 -6.45
C GLN A 236 -13.78 -29.88 -5.57
N LYS A 237 -12.73 -30.13 -4.79
CA LYS A 237 -12.63 -31.30 -3.90
C LYS A 237 -13.55 -31.22 -2.70
N LEU A 238 -13.65 -30.06 -2.06
CA LEU A 238 -14.59 -29.83 -0.96
C LEU A 238 -16.04 -30.04 -1.40
N ASN A 239 -16.41 -29.54 -2.59
CA ASN A 239 -17.73 -29.76 -3.16
C ASN A 239 -18.02 -31.24 -3.47
N GLN A 240 -17.00 -32.07 -3.71
CA GLN A 240 -17.13 -33.51 -3.94
C GLN A 240 -17.17 -34.34 -2.67
N ILE A 241 -16.35 -33.98 -1.68
CA ILE A 241 -16.03 -34.86 -0.55
C ILE A 241 -17.04 -34.70 0.59
N GLY A 242 -17.63 -33.51 0.77
CA GLY A 242 -18.67 -33.26 1.79
C GLY A 242 -18.25 -33.52 3.25
N ASP A 243 -16.99 -33.92 3.46
CA ASP A 243 -16.41 -34.45 4.68
C ASP A 243 -15.07 -33.74 4.92
N PHE A 244 -15.03 -32.99 6.02
CA PHE A 244 -13.96 -32.06 6.34
C PHE A 244 -12.63 -32.78 6.63
N ASP A 245 -12.67 -33.93 7.30
CA ASP A 245 -11.46 -34.64 7.73
C ASP A 245 -10.65 -35.11 6.53
N LYS A 246 -11.33 -35.58 5.48
CA LYS A 246 -10.71 -35.98 4.21
C LYS A 246 -10.12 -34.80 3.45
N VAL A 247 -10.74 -33.63 3.55
CA VAL A 247 -10.23 -32.40 2.95
C VAL A 247 -8.97 -31.96 3.67
N GLN A 248 -8.98 -31.98 5.00
CA GLN A 248 -7.82 -31.67 5.83
C GLN A 248 -6.66 -32.63 5.53
N GLU A 249 -6.93 -33.93 5.39
CA GLU A 249 -5.94 -34.93 4.99
C GLU A 249 -5.34 -34.64 3.60
N GLN A 250 -6.17 -34.24 2.61
CA GLN A 250 -5.66 -33.85 1.30
C GLN A 250 -4.85 -32.56 1.33
N MET A 251 -5.21 -31.60 2.18
CA MET A 251 -4.42 -30.38 2.38
C MET A 251 -3.05 -30.73 2.97
N TRP A 252 -2.99 -31.60 3.98
CA TRP A 252 -1.72 -32.06 4.53
C TRP A 252 -0.84 -32.77 3.48
N LYS A 253 -1.45 -33.52 2.55
CA LYS A 253 -0.72 -34.15 1.43
C LYS A 253 -0.18 -33.12 0.43
N MET A 254 -0.92 -32.04 0.17
CA MET A 254 -0.48 -30.97 -0.73
C MET A 254 0.54 -30.01 -0.09
N PHE A 255 0.50 -29.85 1.23
CA PHE A 255 1.39 -28.97 1.97
C PHE A 255 2.09 -29.68 3.15
N PRO A 256 2.91 -30.72 2.89
CA PRO A 256 3.54 -31.51 3.94
C PRO A 256 4.55 -30.71 4.78
N LYS A 257 4.93 -29.50 4.34
CA LYS A 257 5.91 -28.62 4.98
C LYS A 257 5.31 -27.37 5.63
N SER A 258 4.03 -27.04 5.40
CA SER A 258 3.40 -25.93 6.12
C SER A 258 2.93 -26.46 7.47
N GLU A 259 3.48 -25.93 8.56
CA GLU A 259 3.15 -26.29 9.95
C GLU A 259 1.65 -26.50 10.16
N GLY A 260 1.27 -27.48 11.00
CA GLY A 260 -0.13 -27.90 11.21
C GLY A 260 -1.13 -26.81 11.59
N SER A 261 -0.66 -25.59 11.91
CA SER A 261 -1.49 -24.38 12.07
C SER A 261 -2.30 -24.04 10.81
N PHE A 262 -1.77 -24.28 9.61
CA PHE A 262 -2.43 -23.97 8.33
C PHE A 262 -3.76 -24.71 8.14
N ALA A 263 -3.75 -26.03 8.35
CA ALA A 263 -4.92 -26.89 8.18
C ALA A 263 -5.95 -26.64 9.29
N LEU A 264 -5.48 -26.29 10.49
CA LEU A 264 -6.31 -25.93 11.63
C LEU A 264 -7.00 -24.57 11.44
N ASP A 265 -6.31 -23.53 10.97
CA ASP A 265 -6.88 -22.20 10.78
C ASP A 265 -7.94 -22.20 9.66
N ILE A 266 -7.67 -22.91 8.57
CA ILE A 266 -8.65 -23.08 7.48
C ILE A 266 -9.82 -23.92 7.95
N GLY A 267 -9.54 -25.00 8.69
CA GLY A 267 -10.55 -25.87 9.25
C GLY A 267 -11.51 -25.18 10.19
N TYR A 268 -10.96 -24.45 11.14
CA TYR A 268 -11.70 -23.69 12.13
C TYR A 268 -12.58 -22.62 11.48
N GLU A 269 -12.06 -21.88 10.49
CA GLU A 269 -12.83 -20.88 9.75
C GLU A 269 -13.86 -21.51 8.79
N THR A 270 -13.63 -22.73 8.28
CA THR A 270 -14.63 -23.47 7.49
C THR A 270 -15.79 -24.05 8.32
N LEU A 271 -15.52 -24.50 9.56
CA LEU A 271 -16.41 -25.35 10.35
C LEU A 271 -17.33 -24.59 11.33
N GLN A 272 -17.12 -23.30 11.57
CA GLN A 272 -17.96 -22.53 12.50
C GLN A 272 -19.42 -22.33 12.06
N ASP A 273 -19.84 -22.81 10.89
CA ASP A 273 -21.26 -22.86 10.53
C ASP A 273 -21.61 -24.11 9.68
N PRO A 274 -22.00 -25.23 10.31
CA PRO A 274 -22.44 -26.43 9.60
C PRO A 274 -23.82 -26.28 8.91
N LEU A 275 -24.52 -25.14 9.04
CA LEU A 275 -25.95 -25.02 8.67
C LEU A 275 -26.25 -24.25 7.38
N ARG A 276 -25.26 -23.74 6.64
CA ARG A 276 -25.52 -23.11 5.32
C ARG A 276 -24.55 -23.56 4.23
N ARG A 277 -24.90 -24.67 3.57
CA ARG A 277 -24.35 -25.02 2.26
C ARG A 277 -24.85 -24.02 1.21
N PRO A 278 -23.97 -23.39 0.40
CA PRO A 278 -24.36 -22.45 -0.65
C PRO A 278 -24.93 -23.16 -1.90
N GLY A 279 -25.86 -24.10 -1.69
CA GLY A 279 -26.53 -24.87 -2.74
C GLY A 279 -27.85 -25.53 -2.30
N ALA A 280 -28.43 -25.10 -1.18
CA ALA A 280 -29.71 -25.63 -0.66
C ALA A 280 -30.90 -24.66 -0.82
N LEU A 281 -30.73 -23.58 -1.58
CA LEU A 281 -31.84 -22.74 -2.06
C LEU A 281 -31.69 -22.66 -3.58
N GLY A 282 -32.73 -23.08 -4.29
CA GLY A 282 -32.79 -23.21 -5.75
C GLY A 282 -32.71 -21.89 -6.51
#